data_AF-A0A6C0EAN5-F1
#
_entry.id   AF-A0A6C0EAN5-F1
#
_cell.length_a   1.000
_cell.length_b   1.000
_cell.length_c   1.000
_cell.angle_alpha   90.00
_cell.angle_beta   90.00
_cell.angle_gamma   90.00
#
_symmetry.space_group_name_H-M   'P 1'
#
loop_
_entity.id
_entity.type
_entity.pdbx_description
1 polymer ?
#
loop_
_entity_poly.entity_id
_entity_poly.type
_entity_poly.pdbx_seq_one_letter_code
_entity_poly.pdbx_strand_id
1 'polypeptide(L)'
;MANPLISMVCCFSKNVTDNTNKILGIIDDVESFNFVLDDIQDKDICIDWNIIKKYCETNIDKKDGYVRLGLYYYYKEDANEEKIKECFNIAIEKGSVDALFYLGTYYDRTQNFDEMKKYFLMAIEKGNIKAITELAEYYEIEEHCIETAMKYYLMGIEKGSAAAMQSLGNHYRDNKNYDEMKKYYKMAIDNGSIDVLHDFGWYYLEIEKNEEKMEEYYLMGIEKGLYYLIDELIFHHTYKKNYDKVKQYNLMGFEKMKDAKYLKNISQLYYDEKNYEQAKKYLLIAIENGDTDSMIIIAKYYEYIEKNTNEAIKYCVMAYNNKHKRALYFVQCFSKNMETYDEFKKCCLSGIANGDIDAMLKLALHYEHKEKNYEEMKRYYLMAIERGNINAIFKLAFHYGTLKIWNFVYF
;
A
#
# COMPACT_ATOMS: atom_id res chain seq x y z
N MET A 1 12.01 -14.71 5.31
CA MET A 1 12.83 -13.50 5.03
C MET A 1 11.95 -12.51 4.26
N ALA A 2 11.49 -11.43 4.87
CA ALA A 2 10.93 -10.32 4.09
C ALA A 2 12.10 -9.48 3.57
N ASN A 3 12.41 -9.59 2.28
CA ASN A 3 13.38 -8.70 1.67
C ASN A 3 12.73 -7.30 1.56
N PRO A 4 13.28 -6.24 2.18
CA PRO A 4 12.71 -4.88 2.15
C PRO A 4 12.54 -4.33 0.72
N LEU A 5 13.14 -5.00 -0.26
CA LEU A 5 13.21 -4.63 -1.65
C LEU A 5 11.83 -4.44 -2.33
N ILE A 6 10.79 -5.22 -2.01
CA ILE A 6 9.49 -5.00 -2.70
C ILE A 6 8.76 -3.76 -2.17
N SER A 7 8.81 -3.51 -0.84
CA SER A 7 8.24 -2.27 -0.26
C SER A 7 8.97 -1.02 -0.75
N MET A 8 10.27 -1.12 -1.03
CA MET A 8 11.09 -0.04 -1.59
C MET A 8 10.82 0.20 -3.10
N VAL A 9 10.17 -0.77 -3.77
CA VAL A 9 9.92 -0.76 -5.22
C VAL A 9 8.47 -0.35 -5.56
N CYS A 10 7.60 -0.12 -4.57
CA CYS A 10 6.24 0.43 -4.75
C CYS A 10 6.16 1.87 -5.30
N CYS A 11 7.26 2.48 -5.75
CA CYS A 11 7.27 3.66 -6.62
C CYS A 11 7.30 3.26 -8.11
N PHE A 12 6.49 2.28 -8.50
CA PHE A 12 6.49 1.77 -9.86
C PHE A 12 6.10 2.86 -10.87
N SER A 13 6.96 2.98 -11.88
CA SER A 13 6.66 3.75 -13.09
C SER A 13 5.44 3.14 -13.80
N LYS A 14 4.76 3.90 -14.67
CA LYS A 14 3.72 3.35 -15.56
C LYS A 14 4.25 2.31 -16.57
N ASN A 15 5.56 2.03 -16.60
CA ASN A 15 6.18 1.13 -17.55
C ASN A 15 6.42 -0.27 -16.94
N VAL A 16 5.57 -1.22 -17.30
CA VAL A 16 5.60 -2.63 -16.89
C VAL A 16 6.96 -3.29 -17.17
N THR A 17 7.60 -2.94 -18.29
CA THR A 17 8.91 -3.48 -18.68
C THR A 17 10.03 -3.01 -17.75
N ASP A 18 10.07 -1.72 -17.41
CA ASP A 18 11.11 -1.18 -16.52
C ASP A 18 10.97 -1.73 -15.10
N ASN A 19 9.72 -1.87 -14.65
CA ASN A 19 9.39 -2.46 -13.36
C ASN A 19 9.90 -3.92 -13.29
N THR A 20 9.61 -4.71 -14.32
CA THR A 20 10.04 -6.11 -14.41
C THR A 20 11.56 -6.24 -14.43
N ASN A 21 12.27 -5.40 -15.17
CA ASN A 21 13.74 -5.42 -15.22
C ASN A 21 14.39 -5.02 -13.88
N LYS A 22 13.82 -4.04 -13.17
CA LYS A 22 14.30 -3.65 -11.83
C LYS A 22 14.13 -4.78 -10.83
N ILE A 23 12.98 -5.46 -10.85
CA ILE A 23 12.70 -6.63 -10.02
C ILE A 23 13.71 -7.74 -10.34
N LEU A 24 13.96 -8.07 -11.61
CA LEU A 24 14.93 -9.09 -11.96
C LEU A 24 16.37 -8.73 -11.56
N GLY A 25 16.70 -7.44 -11.48
CA GLY A 25 18.02 -6.95 -11.09
C GLY A 25 18.36 -7.10 -9.60
N ILE A 26 17.38 -7.48 -8.77
CA ILE A 26 17.54 -7.65 -7.31
C ILE A 26 17.35 -9.12 -6.86
N ILE A 27 17.11 -10.02 -7.81
CA ILE A 27 16.91 -11.45 -7.53
C ILE A 27 18.23 -12.19 -7.72
N ASP A 28 18.75 -12.71 -6.61
CA ASP A 28 20.06 -13.36 -6.58
C ASP A 28 19.96 -14.88 -6.55
N ASP A 29 18.84 -15.44 -6.06
CA ASP A 29 18.66 -16.88 -5.85
C ASP A 29 17.22 -17.33 -6.17
N VAL A 30 16.96 -18.63 -6.03
CA VAL A 30 15.64 -19.23 -6.30
C VAL A 30 14.58 -18.79 -5.29
N GLU A 31 14.98 -18.56 -4.05
CA GLU A 31 14.07 -18.21 -2.98
C GLU A 31 13.53 -16.78 -3.14
N SER A 32 14.43 -15.82 -3.40
CA SER A 32 14.07 -14.46 -3.78
C SER A 32 13.27 -14.42 -5.08
N PHE A 33 13.54 -15.31 -6.04
CA PHE A 33 12.73 -15.43 -7.26
C PHE A 33 11.30 -15.91 -6.96
N ASN A 34 11.16 -16.96 -6.15
CA ASN A 34 9.85 -17.47 -5.72
C ASN A 34 9.06 -16.42 -4.94
N PHE A 35 9.70 -15.78 -3.97
CA PHE A 35 9.07 -14.75 -3.14
C PHE A 35 8.52 -13.59 -3.97
N VAL A 36 9.29 -13.14 -4.97
CA VAL A 36 8.84 -12.09 -5.88
C VAL A 36 7.61 -12.53 -6.68
N LEU A 37 7.61 -13.74 -7.23
CA LEU A 37 6.48 -14.21 -8.05
C LEU A 37 5.19 -14.39 -7.22
N ASP A 38 5.32 -14.85 -5.99
CA ASP A 38 4.22 -15.00 -5.03
C ASP A 38 3.63 -13.62 -4.65
N ASP A 39 4.48 -12.66 -4.25
CA ASP A 39 4.06 -11.31 -3.85
C ASP A 39 3.40 -10.51 -5.00
N ILE A 40 3.76 -10.82 -6.25
CA ILE A 40 3.16 -10.20 -7.44
C ILE A 40 1.71 -10.65 -7.64
N GLN A 41 1.37 -11.91 -7.34
CA GLN A 41 -0.01 -12.39 -7.44
C GLN A 41 -0.92 -11.71 -6.42
N ASP A 42 -0.41 -11.39 -5.24
CA ASP A 42 -1.20 -10.82 -4.15
C ASP A 42 -1.44 -9.30 -4.26
N LYS A 43 -0.63 -8.57 -5.03
CA LYS A 43 -0.57 -7.09 -5.00
C LYS A 43 -0.96 -6.36 -6.28
N ASP A 44 -1.64 -7.01 -7.22
CA ASP A 44 -2.01 -6.44 -8.53
C ASP A 44 -0.81 -5.77 -9.26
N ILE A 45 0.40 -6.31 -9.08
CA ILE A 45 1.61 -5.75 -9.70
C ILE A 45 1.67 -6.19 -11.16
N CYS A 46 1.55 -5.25 -12.10
CA CYS A 46 1.74 -5.56 -13.52
C CYS A 46 3.21 -5.86 -13.83
N ILE A 47 3.52 -7.10 -14.22
CA ILE A 47 4.80 -7.54 -14.77
C ILE A 47 4.69 -8.03 -16.22
N ASP A 48 5.81 -8.06 -16.93
CA ASP A 48 5.91 -8.66 -18.26
C ASP A 48 6.43 -10.11 -18.16
N TRP A 49 5.51 -11.07 -18.21
CA TRP A 49 5.82 -12.50 -18.16
C TRP A 49 6.77 -12.96 -19.29
N ASN A 50 6.83 -12.26 -20.44
CA ASN A 50 7.76 -12.62 -21.50
C ASN A 50 9.21 -12.28 -21.11
N ILE A 51 9.41 -11.20 -20.35
CA ILE A 51 10.72 -10.83 -19.81
C ILE A 51 11.17 -11.84 -18.76
N ILE A 52 10.27 -12.26 -17.85
CA ILE A 52 10.56 -13.31 -16.87
C ILE A 52 10.94 -14.62 -17.57
N LYS A 53 10.17 -15.04 -18.58
CA LYS A 53 10.47 -16.23 -19.39
C LYS A 53 11.85 -16.16 -20.03
N LYS A 54 12.14 -15.05 -20.72
CA LYS A 54 13.44 -14.83 -21.38
C LYS A 54 14.59 -14.83 -20.37
N TYR A 55 14.37 -14.26 -19.18
CA TYR A 55 15.34 -14.30 -18.09
C TYR A 55 15.62 -15.75 -17.66
N CYS A 56 14.60 -16.57 -17.43
CA CYS A 56 14.77 -17.98 -17.09
C CYS A 56 15.50 -18.75 -18.20
N GLU A 57 15.12 -18.55 -19.46
CA GLU A 57 15.73 -19.21 -20.63
C GLU A 57 17.19 -18.80 -20.84
N THR A 58 17.53 -17.52 -20.64
CA THR A 58 18.91 -17.03 -20.77
C THR A 58 19.82 -17.56 -19.66
N ASN A 59 19.23 -17.94 -18.52
CA ASN A 59 19.95 -18.47 -17.36
C ASN A 59 19.78 -19.98 -17.19
N ILE A 60 19.31 -20.70 -18.22
CA ILE A 60 18.93 -22.12 -18.11
C ILE A 60 20.10 -23.04 -17.72
N ASP A 61 21.32 -22.68 -18.14
CA ASP A 61 22.55 -23.44 -17.86
C ASP A 61 23.07 -23.25 -16.43
N LYS A 62 22.52 -22.29 -15.67
CA LYS A 62 22.83 -22.16 -14.25
C LYS A 62 22.26 -23.36 -13.47
N LYS A 63 22.87 -23.66 -12.32
CA LYS A 63 22.48 -24.80 -11.45
C LYS A 63 20.98 -24.81 -11.13
N ASP A 64 20.38 -23.63 -11.04
CA ASP A 64 18.99 -23.37 -10.67
C ASP A 64 18.09 -22.94 -11.86
N GLY A 65 18.60 -22.91 -13.09
CA GLY A 65 17.89 -22.40 -14.26
C GLY A 65 16.56 -23.09 -14.50
N TYR A 66 16.54 -24.43 -14.46
CA TYR A 66 15.32 -25.22 -14.61
C TYR A 66 14.34 -25.07 -13.44
N VAL A 67 14.82 -24.79 -12.22
CA VAL A 67 13.95 -24.50 -11.08
C VAL A 67 13.21 -23.18 -11.31
N ARG A 68 13.94 -22.12 -11.71
CA ARG A 68 13.33 -20.82 -12.04
C ARG A 68 12.36 -20.91 -13.20
N LEU A 69 12.67 -21.71 -14.23
CA LEU A 69 11.75 -21.93 -15.34
C LEU A 69 10.48 -22.69 -14.91
N GLY A 70 10.62 -23.70 -14.04
CA GLY A 70 9.48 -24.40 -13.44
C GLY A 70 8.60 -23.47 -12.60
N LEU A 71 9.20 -22.63 -11.75
CA LEU A 71 8.49 -21.60 -10.97
C LEU A 71 7.79 -20.58 -11.87
N TYR A 72 8.40 -20.16 -12.98
CA TYR A 72 7.74 -19.31 -13.97
C TYR A 72 6.46 -19.96 -14.51
N TYR A 73 6.51 -21.24 -14.91
CA TYR A 73 5.31 -21.93 -15.40
C TYR A 73 4.28 -22.19 -14.31
N TYR A 74 4.72 -22.32 -13.06
CA TYR A 74 3.87 -22.54 -11.89
C TYR A 74 3.03 -21.31 -11.51
N TYR A 75 3.61 -20.11 -11.52
CA TYR A 75 2.91 -18.86 -11.17
C TYR A 75 2.21 -18.16 -12.32
N LYS A 76 2.49 -18.56 -13.57
CA LYS A 76 1.81 -17.97 -14.73
C LYS A 76 0.32 -18.34 -14.72
N GLU A 77 -0.56 -17.38 -15.03
CA GLU A 77 -2.03 -17.56 -15.06
C GLU A 77 -2.47 -18.81 -15.85
N ASP A 78 -1.84 -19.07 -17.00
CA ASP A 78 -2.04 -20.29 -17.79
C ASP A 78 -0.99 -21.36 -17.41
N ALA A 79 -1.06 -21.85 -16.17
CA ALA A 79 -0.12 -22.85 -15.66
C ALA A 79 -0.17 -24.13 -16.51
N ASN A 80 0.98 -24.54 -17.04
CA ASN A 80 1.11 -25.74 -17.86
C ASN A 80 1.77 -26.86 -17.03
N GLU A 81 0.94 -27.79 -16.53
CA GLU A 81 1.36 -28.92 -15.70
C GLU A 81 2.51 -29.74 -16.31
N GLU A 82 2.44 -30.05 -17.61
CA GLU A 82 3.45 -30.83 -18.31
C GLU A 82 4.82 -30.11 -18.23
N LYS A 83 4.84 -28.81 -18.49
CA LYS A 83 6.07 -28.01 -18.44
C LYS A 83 6.60 -27.80 -17.03
N ILE A 84 5.72 -27.65 -16.03
CA ILE A 84 6.12 -27.56 -14.62
C ILE A 84 6.86 -28.84 -14.22
N LYS A 85 6.23 -30.00 -14.48
CA LYS A 85 6.80 -31.32 -14.16
C LYS A 85 8.07 -31.58 -14.95
N GLU A 86 8.11 -31.28 -16.25
CA GLU A 86 9.29 -31.43 -17.09
C GLU A 86 10.48 -30.62 -16.52
N CYS A 87 10.26 -29.33 -16.23
CA CYS A 87 11.32 -28.47 -15.69
C CYS A 87 11.84 -28.96 -14.35
N PHE A 88 10.95 -29.31 -13.40
CA PHE A 88 11.37 -29.80 -12.10
C PHE A 88 12.04 -31.17 -12.18
N ASN A 89 11.56 -32.10 -13.02
CA ASN A 89 12.22 -33.40 -13.21
C ASN A 89 13.63 -33.24 -13.79
N ILE A 90 13.83 -32.39 -14.80
CA ILE A 90 15.17 -32.10 -15.33
C ILE A 90 16.07 -31.49 -14.24
N ALA A 91 15.54 -30.61 -13.39
CA ALA A 91 16.29 -30.04 -12.28
C ALA A 91 16.65 -31.12 -11.22
N ILE A 92 15.75 -32.06 -10.94
CA ILE A 92 15.99 -33.21 -10.03
C ILE A 92 17.09 -34.12 -10.58
N GLU A 93 17.06 -34.44 -11.88
CA GLU A 93 18.12 -35.22 -12.55
C GLU A 93 19.49 -34.54 -12.48
N LYS A 94 19.49 -33.20 -12.50
CA LYS A 94 20.69 -32.37 -12.28
C LYS A 94 21.08 -32.23 -10.79
N GLY A 95 20.38 -32.89 -9.88
CA GLY A 95 20.66 -32.94 -8.45
C GLY A 95 20.11 -31.76 -7.64
N SER A 96 19.11 -31.03 -8.16
CA SER A 96 18.48 -29.94 -7.43
C SER A 96 17.54 -30.46 -6.34
N VAL A 97 17.87 -30.16 -5.09
CA VAL A 97 17.01 -30.47 -3.93
C VAL A 97 15.80 -29.53 -3.86
N ASP A 98 15.94 -28.28 -4.29
CA ASP A 98 14.85 -27.30 -4.34
C ASP A 98 13.76 -27.75 -5.32
N ALA A 99 14.12 -28.41 -6.41
CA ALA A 99 13.16 -28.95 -7.36
C ALA A 99 12.27 -30.05 -6.76
N LEU A 100 12.82 -30.90 -5.87
CA LEU A 100 12.02 -31.87 -5.11
C LEU A 100 10.99 -31.16 -4.23
N PHE A 101 11.41 -30.11 -3.53
CA PHE A 101 10.54 -29.30 -2.69
C PHE A 101 9.42 -28.66 -3.52
N TYR A 102 9.75 -27.90 -4.57
CA TYR A 102 8.74 -27.21 -5.38
C TYR A 102 7.79 -28.14 -6.13
N LEU A 103 8.26 -29.32 -6.54
CA LEU A 103 7.38 -30.33 -7.12
C LEU A 103 6.42 -30.91 -6.06
N GLY A 104 6.87 -31.07 -4.81
CA GLY A 104 5.99 -31.37 -3.67
C GLY A 104 4.94 -30.29 -3.44
N THR A 105 5.33 -29.01 -3.40
CA THR A 105 4.41 -27.86 -3.27
C THR A 105 3.43 -27.76 -4.43
N TYR A 106 3.83 -28.16 -5.64
CA TYR A 106 2.91 -28.26 -6.77
C TYR A 106 1.83 -29.33 -6.55
N TYR A 107 2.23 -30.52 -6.06
CA TYR A 107 1.29 -31.58 -5.75
C TYR A 107 0.38 -31.26 -4.57
N ASP A 108 0.89 -30.51 -3.59
CA ASP A 108 0.10 -29.98 -2.48
C ASP A 108 -1.02 -29.04 -2.98
N ARG A 109 -0.67 -28.03 -3.80
CA ARG A 109 -1.67 -27.12 -4.39
C ARG A 109 -2.70 -27.82 -5.28
N THR A 110 -2.31 -28.93 -5.93
CA THR A 110 -3.22 -29.75 -6.75
C THR A 110 -3.92 -30.87 -5.96
N GLN A 111 -3.76 -30.90 -4.63
CA GLN A 111 -4.33 -31.87 -3.70
C GLN A 111 -4.00 -33.33 -4.02
N ASN A 112 -2.86 -33.58 -4.66
CA ASN A 112 -2.34 -34.93 -4.86
C ASN A 112 -1.37 -35.27 -3.71
N PHE A 113 -1.95 -35.59 -2.56
CA PHE A 113 -1.19 -35.73 -1.32
C PHE A 113 -0.21 -36.91 -1.29
N ASP A 114 -0.46 -37.97 -2.06
CA ASP A 114 0.44 -39.12 -2.14
C ASP A 114 1.76 -38.74 -2.83
N GLU A 115 1.68 -38.05 -3.98
CA GLU A 115 2.88 -37.56 -4.66
C GLU A 115 3.54 -36.41 -3.88
N MET A 116 2.77 -35.51 -3.28
CA MET A 116 3.30 -34.47 -2.38
C MET A 116 4.17 -35.09 -1.27
N LYS A 117 3.64 -36.07 -0.52
CA LYS A 117 4.36 -36.75 0.56
C LYS A 117 5.65 -37.39 0.05
N LYS A 118 5.57 -38.08 -1.08
CA LYS A 118 6.72 -38.73 -1.73
C LYS A 118 7.83 -37.72 -2.05
N TYR A 119 7.52 -36.60 -2.71
CA TYR A 119 8.54 -35.60 -3.07
C TYR A 119 9.07 -34.84 -1.86
N PHE A 120 8.22 -34.51 -0.88
CA PHE A 120 8.69 -33.91 0.38
C PHE A 120 9.60 -34.86 1.16
N LEU A 121 9.26 -36.15 1.31
CA LEU A 121 10.14 -37.12 1.96
C LEU A 121 11.49 -37.23 1.24
N MET A 122 11.50 -37.29 -0.09
CA MET A 122 12.75 -37.27 -0.88
C MET A 122 13.56 -35.98 -0.64
N ALA A 123 12.90 -34.83 -0.56
CA ALA A 123 13.55 -33.55 -0.27
C ALA A 123 14.15 -33.54 1.15
N ILE A 124 13.43 -34.06 2.15
CA ILE A 124 13.87 -34.19 3.55
C ILE A 124 15.11 -35.09 3.65
N GLU A 125 15.11 -36.25 2.98
CA GLU A 125 16.26 -37.15 2.91
C GLU A 125 17.52 -36.48 2.34
N LYS A 126 17.32 -35.52 1.42
CA LYS A 126 18.39 -34.69 0.83
C LYS A 126 18.71 -33.44 1.65
N GLY A 127 18.09 -33.26 2.81
CA GLY A 127 18.37 -32.18 3.75
C GLY A 127 17.57 -30.90 3.53
N ASN A 128 16.48 -30.92 2.74
CA ASN A 128 15.59 -29.78 2.61
C ASN A 128 14.80 -29.55 3.90
N ILE A 129 15.06 -28.43 4.57
CA ILE A 129 14.43 -28.09 5.85
C ILE A 129 12.99 -27.57 5.67
N LYS A 130 12.70 -26.89 4.54
CA LYS A 130 11.37 -26.36 4.24
C LYS A 130 10.34 -27.49 4.11
N ALA A 131 10.70 -28.54 3.36
CA ALA A 131 9.89 -29.74 3.20
C ALA A 131 9.49 -30.41 4.54
N ILE A 132 10.34 -30.33 5.56
CA ILE A 132 10.03 -30.84 6.90
C ILE A 132 8.84 -30.10 7.52
N THR A 133 8.83 -28.78 7.36
CA THR A 133 7.82 -27.90 7.96
C THR A 133 6.49 -28.05 7.21
N GLU A 134 6.51 -28.02 5.87
CA GLU A 134 5.29 -28.25 5.06
C GLU A 134 4.67 -29.62 5.35
N LEU A 135 5.49 -30.67 5.46
CA LEU A 135 4.98 -32.00 5.76
C LEU A 135 4.40 -32.09 7.17
N ALA A 136 4.97 -31.37 8.14
CA ALA A 136 4.42 -31.28 9.49
C ALA A 136 3.04 -30.61 9.50
N GLU A 137 2.90 -29.49 8.80
CA GLU A 137 1.64 -28.74 8.65
C GLU A 137 0.56 -29.59 7.97
N TYR A 138 0.94 -30.33 6.91
CA TYR A 138 0.05 -31.30 6.28
C TYR A 138 -0.48 -32.35 7.27
N TYR A 139 0.40 -32.97 8.07
CA TYR A 139 -0.04 -33.96 9.04
C TYR A 139 -0.94 -33.37 10.13
N GLU A 140 -0.73 -32.11 10.51
CA GLU A 140 -1.54 -31.42 11.52
C GLU A 140 -2.93 -31.04 10.98
N ILE A 141 -2.97 -30.42 9.80
CA ILE A 141 -4.17 -29.78 9.26
C ILE A 141 -5.00 -30.77 8.46
N GLU A 142 -4.39 -31.53 7.55
CA GLU A 142 -5.11 -32.39 6.59
C GLU A 142 -5.34 -33.80 7.14
N GLU A 143 -4.33 -34.42 7.74
CA GLU A 143 -4.47 -35.78 8.32
C GLU A 143 -4.89 -35.78 9.79
N HIS A 144 -4.90 -34.63 10.47
CA HIS A 144 -5.19 -34.50 11.90
C HIS A 144 -4.34 -35.42 12.80
N CYS A 145 -3.13 -35.78 12.34
CA CYS A 145 -2.17 -36.64 13.02
C CYS A 145 -1.15 -35.80 13.80
N ILE A 146 -1.60 -35.20 14.92
CA ILE A 146 -0.78 -34.28 15.74
C ILE A 146 0.53 -34.93 16.20
N GLU A 147 0.53 -36.20 16.61
CA GLU A 147 1.75 -36.88 17.06
C GLU A 147 2.82 -36.95 15.95
N THR A 148 2.40 -37.15 14.70
CA THR A 148 3.29 -37.19 13.55
C THR A 148 3.76 -35.79 13.19
N ALA A 149 2.86 -34.80 13.16
CA ALA A 149 3.20 -33.40 12.95
C ALA A 149 4.25 -32.91 13.97
N MET A 150 4.06 -33.20 15.26
CA MET A 150 5.02 -32.84 16.32
C MET A 150 6.41 -33.44 16.07
N LYS A 151 6.51 -34.69 15.59
CA LYS A 151 7.81 -35.30 15.25
C LYS A 151 8.51 -34.53 14.13
N TYR A 152 7.78 -34.16 13.08
CA TYR A 152 8.36 -33.39 11.97
C TYR A 152 8.71 -31.96 12.40
N TYR A 153 7.86 -31.27 13.17
CA TYR A 153 8.21 -29.94 13.71
C TYR A 153 9.47 -29.99 14.55
N LEU A 154 9.59 -30.93 15.50
CA LEU A 154 10.78 -31.07 16.33
C LEU A 154 12.03 -31.37 15.47
N MET A 155 11.91 -32.22 14.45
CA MET A 155 13.01 -32.46 13.50
C MET A 155 13.41 -31.18 12.73
N GLY A 156 12.44 -30.35 12.36
CA GLY A 156 12.68 -29.05 11.74
C GLY A 156 13.41 -28.10 12.70
N ILE A 157 13.00 -28.05 13.96
CA ILE A 157 13.62 -27.24 15.02
C ILE A 157 15.06 -27.68 15.28
N GLU A 158 15.33 -28.99 15.35
CA GLU A 158 16.69 -29.53 15.50
C GLU A 158 17.63 -29.12 14.34
N LYS A 159 17.05 -28.93 13.15
CA LYS A 159 17.77 -28.43 11.96
C LYS A 159 17.80 -26.90 11.85
N GLY A 160 17.26 -26.18 12.84
CA GLY A 160 17.26 -24.71 12.88
C GLY A 160 16.15 -24.04 12.04
N SER A 161 15.07 -24.75 11.73
CA SER A 161 13.92 -24.17 11.01
C SER A 161 13.16 -23.16 11.88
N ALA A 162 13.32 -21.86 11.61
CA ALA A 162 12.50 -20.82 12.24
C ALA A 162 11.00 -21.00 11.92
N ALA A 163 10.68 -21.49 10.71
CA ALA A 163 9.31 -21.79 10.31
C ALA A 163 8.71 -22.90 11.18
N ALA A 164 9.43 -24.00 11.44
CA ALA A 164 8.93 -25.05 12.32
C ALA A 164 8.74 -24.57 13.78
N MET A 165 9.62 -23.68 14.27
CA MET A 165 9.45 -23.05 15.58
C MET A 165 8.17 -22.19 15.61
N GLN A 166 7.92 -21.42 14.56
CA GLN A 166 6.72 -20.61 14.42
C GLN A 166 5.45 -21.47 14.35
N SER A 167 5.40 -22.48 13.47
CA SER A 167 4.23 -23.34 13.29
C SER A 167 3.90 -24.10 14.57
N LEU A 168 4.91 -24.61 15.28
CA LEU A 168 4.68 -25.23 16.58
C LEU A 168 4.21 -24.21 17.65
N GLY A 169 4.71 -22.98 17.61
CA GLY A 169 4.19 -21.89 18.44
C GLY A 169 2.72 -21.57 18.15
N ASN A 170 2.33 -21.54 16.87
CA ASN A 170 0.96 -21.33 16.42
C ASN A 170 0.04 -22.47 16.89
N HIS A 171 0.49 -23.72 16.76
CA HIS A 171 -0.22 -24.88 17.30
C HIS A 171 -0.54 -24.69 18.79
N TYR A 172 0.46 -24.32 19.59
CA TYR A 172 0.24 -24.11 21.03
C TYR A 172 -0.62 -22.89 21.34
N ARG A 173 -0.52 -21.81 20.54
CA ARG A 173 -1.40 -20.64 20.64
C ARG A 173 -2.87 -21.04 20.44
N ASP A 174 -3.15 -21.78 19.38
CA ASP A 174 -4.50 -22.17 18.98
C ASP A 174 -5.11 -23.14 20.01
N ASN A 175 -4.27 -23.98 20.61
CA ASN A 175 -4.62 -24.83 21.76
C ASN A 175 -4.57 -24.10 23.12
N LYS A 176 -4.33 -22.78 23.15
CA LYS A 176 -4.26 -21.94 24.36
C LYS A 176 -3.21 -22.39 25.39
N ASN A 177 -2.21 -23.16 24.97
CA ASN A 177 -1.04 -23.47 25.78
C ASN A 177 0.00 -22.35 25.62
N TYR A 178 -0.24 -21.25 26.32
CA TYR A 178 0.53 -20.03 26.11
C TYR A 178 1.98 -20.10 26.61
N ASP A 179 2.29 -20.99 27.55
CA ASP A 179 3.65 -21.16 28.05
C ASP A 179 4.58 -21.79 27.00
N GLU A 180 4.12 -22.84 26.32
CA GLU A 180 4.86 -23.42 25.20
C GLU A 180 4.86 -22.49 23.98
N MET A 181 3.74 -21.81 23.67
CA MET A 181 3.72 -20.78 22.62
C MET A 181 4.80 -19.72 22.85
N LYS A 182 4.88 -19.14 24.07
CA LYS A 182 5.90 -18.13 24.43
C LYS A 182 7.31 -18.63 24.18
N LYS A 183 7.59 -19.89 24.51
CA LYS A 183 8.90 -20.52 24.32
C LYS A 183 9.23 -20.66 22.84
N TYR A 184 8.34 -21.22 22.04
CA TYR A 184 8.60 -21.45 20.61
C TYR A 184 8.60 -20.16 19.79
N TYR A 185 7.76 -19.17 20.11
CA TYR A 185 7.83 -17.84 19.49
C TYR A 185 9.15 -17.13 19.78
N LYS A 186 9.66 -17.18 21.02
CA LYS A 186 10.99 -16.63 21.32
C LYS A 186 12.08 -17.31 20.50
N MET A 187 12.06 -18.65 20.43
CA MET A 187 13.01 -19.39 19.59
C MET A 187 12.90 -18.99 18.11
N ALA A 188 11.69 -18.82 17.60
CA ALA A 188 11.45 -18.39 16.22
C ALA A 188 12.02 -16.98 15.96
N ILE A 189 11.81 -16.02 16.88
CA ILE A 189 12.38 -14.66 16.82
C ILE A 189 13.90 -14.70 16.82
N ASP A 190 14.50 -15.49 17.72
CA ASP A 190 15.96 -15.65 17.83
C ASP A 190 16.57 -16.27 16.55
N ASN A 191 15.76 -17.03 15.79
CA ASN A 191 16.12 -17.62 14.51
C ASN A 191 15.61 -16.81 13.29
N GLY A 192 15.15 -15.57 13.51
CA GLY A 192 14.84 -14.63 12.45
C GLY A 192 13.44 -14.72 11.85
N SER A 193 12.52 -15.49 12.44
CA SER A 193 11.10 -15.34 12.12
C SER A 193 10.58 -14.03 12.68
N ILE A 194 10.12 -13.16 11.79
CA ILE A 194 9.57 -11.85 12.14
C ILE A 194 8.04 -11.88 12.21
N ASP A 195 7.41 -12.84 11.53
CA ASP A 195 5.96 -12.92 11.37
C ASP A 195 5.27 -13.21 12.70
N VAL A 196 5.96 -13.89 13.62
CA VAL A 196 5.47 -14.13 14.99
C VAL A 196 5.39 -12.86 15.84
N LEU A 197 6.08 -11.77 15.49
CA LEU A 197 6.14 -10.56 16.33
C LEU A 197 4.78 -9.87 16.47
N HIS A 198 3.98 -9.86 15.39
CA HIS A 198 2.61 -9.37 15.44
C HIS A 198 1.77 -10.22 16.39
N ASP A 199 1.75 -11.53 16.19
CA ASP A 199 0.91 -12.43 17.00
C ASP A 199 1.36 -12.45 18.46
N PHE A 200 2.65 -12.28 18.71
CA PHE A 200 3.18 -12.23 20.06
C PHE A 200 2.84 -10.92 20.77
N GLY A 201 2.95 -9.78 20.08
CA GLY A 201 2.50 -8.50 20.63
C GLY A 201 0.99 -8.49 20.87
N TRP A 202 0.19 -9.05 19.96
CA TRP A 202 -1.25 -9.23 20.14
C TRP A 202 -1.56 -10.11 21.37
N TYR A 203 -0.84 -11.21 21.56
CA TYR A 203 -0.97 -12.05 22.77
C TYR A 203 -0.76 -11.25 24.05
N TYR A 204 0.31 -10.45 24.12
CA TYR A 204 0.57 -9.64 25.31
C TYR A 204 -0.51 -8.59 25.54
N LEU A 205 -1.02 -7.96 24.47
CA LEU A 205 -2.10 -6.99 24.56
C LEU A 205 -3.42 -7.63 25.04
N GLU A 206 -3.83 -8.72 24.41
CA GLU A 206 -5.19 -9.24 24.56
C GLU A 206 -5.32 -10.30 25.66
N ILE A 207 -4.31 -11.11 25.88
CA ILE A 207 -4.37 -12.21 26.86
C ILE A 207 -3.72 -11.80 28.18
N GLU A 208 -2.47 -11.33 28.15
CA GLU A 208 -1.73 -10.93 29.36
C GLU A 208 -2.07 -9.50 29.82
N LYS A 209 -2.76 -8.72 28.99
CA LYS A 209 -3.06 -7.29 29.23
C LYS A 209 -1.81 -6.46 29.59
N ASN A 210 -0.70 -6.76 28.91
CA ASN A 210 0.61 -6.13 29.07
C ASN A 210 0.96 -5.28 27.85
N GLU A 211 0.71 -3.97 27.95
CA GLU A 211 0.96 -3.01 26.87
C GLU A 211 2.44 -2.74 26.62
N GLU A 212 3.26 -2.74 27.68
CA GLU A 212 4.71 -2.53 27.55
C GLU A 212 5.35 -3.61 26.68
N LYS A 213 4.97 -4.88 26.90
CA LYS A 213 5.43 -5.98 26.07
C LYS A 213 4.84 -5.99 24.67
N MET A 214 3.58 -5.61 24.50
CA MET A 214 3.02 -5.44 23.15
C MET A 214 3.87 -4.44 22.36
N GLU A 215 4.14 -3.27 22.95
CA GLU A 215 4.96 -2.24 22.30
C GLU A 215 6.39 -2.74 22.03
N GLU A 216 7.02 -3.47 22.95
CA GLU A 216 8.32 -4.08 22.76
C GLU A 216 8.37 -4.95 21.48
N TYR A 217 7.44 -5.88 21.33
CA TYR A 217 7.42 -6.78 20.16
C TYR A 217 6.99 -6.07 18.88
N TYR A 218 6.06 -5.11 18.95
CA TYR A 218 5.65 -4.33 17.77
C TYR A 218 6.79 -3.43 17.28
N LEU A 219 7.50 -2.76 18.18
CA LEU A 219 8.69 -1.97 17.84
C LEU A 219 9.79 -2.85 17.24
N MET A 220 10.03 -4.04 17.80
CA MET A 220 10.95 -5.00 17.20
C MET A 220 10.53 -5.41 15.77
N GLY A 221 9.22 -5.59 15.54
CA GLY A 221 8.67 -5.85 14.20
C GLY A 221 8.91 -4.69 13.24
N ILE A 222 8.69 -3.45 13.69
CA ILE A 222 8.92 -2.23 12.91
C ILE A 222 10.40 -2.09 12.54
N GLU A 223 11.32 -2.38 13.47
CA GLU A 223 12.77 -2.37 13.20
C GLU A 223 13.17 -3.39 12.13
N LYS A 224 12.43 -4.51 12.05
CA LYS A 224 12.63 -5.58 11.06
C LYS A 224 11.82 -5.39 9.77
N GLY A 225 11.11 -4.26 9.61
CA GLY A 225 10.44 -3.88 8.36
C GLY A 225 8.91 -4.11 8.33
N LEU A 226 8.30 -4.56 9.42
CA LEU A 226 6.84 -4.70 9.53
C LEU A 226 6.18 -3.34 9.83
N TYR A 227 6.32 -2.39 8.91
CA TYR A 227 5.89 -1.00 9.14
C TYR A 227 4.37 -0.82 9.34
N TYR A 228 3.54 -1.79 8.91
CA TYR A 228 2.10 -1.75 9.19
C TYR A 228 1.79 -1.77 10.70
N LEU A 229 2.68 -2.31 11.53
CA LEU A 229 2.55 -2.29 13.00
C LEU A 229 2.56 -0.87 13.58
N ILE A 230 3.08 0.13 12.84
CA ILE A 230 2.99 1.54 13.25
C ILE A 230 1.52 1.97 13.31
N ASP A 231 0.72 1.58 12.31
CA ASP A 231 -0.71 1.91 12.26
C ASP A 231 -1.47 1.19 13.38
N GLU A 232 -1.09 -0.04 13.74
CA GLU A 232 -1.65 -0.77 14.89
C GLU A 232 -1.37 -0.04 16.22
N LEU A 233 -0.14 0.44 16.44
CA LEU A 233 0.21 1.24 17.61
C LEU A 233 -0.57 2.56 17.65
N ILE A 234 -0.66 3.25 16.51
CA ILE A 234 -1.45 4.49 16.37
C ILE A 234 -2.91 4.22 16.73
N PHE A 235 -3.49 3.15 16.20
CA PHE A 235 -4.89 2.78 16.44
C PHE A 235 -5.14 2.47 17.92
N HIS A 236 -4.31 1.62 18.51
CA HIS A 236 -4.39 1.25 19.92
C HIS A 236 -4.36 2.49 20.83
N HIS A 237 -3.36 3.37 20.66
CA HIS A 237 -3.24 4.55 21.51
C HIS A 237 -4.29 5.62 21.22
N THR A 238 -4.83 5.69 19.99
CA THR A 238 -5.97 6.55 19.66
C THR A 238 -7.21 6.11 20.43
N TYR A 239 -7.49 4.81 20.48
CA TYR A 239 -8.61 4.27 21.27
C TYR A 239 -8.46 4.60 22.76
N LYS A 240 -7.24 4.46 23.29
CA LYS A 240 -6.91 4.84 24.68
C LYS A 240 -6.79 6.34 24.91
N LYS A 241 -6.96 7.18 23.88
CA LYS A 241 -6.81 8.63 23.91
C LYS A 241 -5.44 9.11 24.43
N ASN A 242 -4.40 8.30 24.23
CA ASN A 242 -3.02 8.68 24.53
C ASN A 242 -2.42 9.40 23.32
N TYR A 243 -2.79 10.66 23.13
CA TYR A 243 -2.42 11.42 21.94
C TYR A 243 -0.93 11.74 21.83
N ASP A 244 -0.19 11.72 22.95
CA ASP A 244 1.27 11.89 22.93
C ASP A 244 1.95 10.71 22.23
N LYS A 245 1.56 9.48 22.59
CA LYS A 245 2.02 8.27 21.88
C LYS A 245 1.54 8.24 20.43
N VAL A 246 0.30 8.66 20.16
CA VAL A 246 -0.21 8.74 18.78
C VAL A 246 0.68 9.67 17.93
N LYS A 247 1.06 10.85 18.45
CA LYS A 247 1.98 11.77 17.75
C LYS A 247 3.35 11.12 17.55
N GLN A 248 3.90 10.47 18.57
CA GLN A 248 5.19 9.76 18.50
C GLN A 248 5.20 8.70 17.39
N TYR A 249 4.19 7.83 17.33
CA TYR A 249 4.14 6.78 16.32
C TYR A 249 3.82 7.31 14.93
N ASN A 250 3.03 8.38 14.78
CA ASN A 250 2.90 9.05 13.47
C ASN A 250 4.25 9.63 13.01
N LEU A 251 5.05 10.23 13.90
CA LEU A 251 6.39 10.70 13.53
C LEU A 251 7.28 9.54 13.06
N MET A 252 7.24 8.41 13.77
CA MET A 252 7.94 7.19 13.36
C MET A 252 7.46 6.67 12.00
N GLY A 253 6.14 6.67 11.75
CA GLY A 253 5.54 6.31 10.46
C GLY A 253 6.07 7.17 9.32
N PHE A 254 6.08 8.49 9.50
CA PHE A 254 6.69 9.40 8.53
C PHE A 254 8.19 9.12 8.34
N GLU A 255 8.94 8.85 9.42
CA GLU A 255 10.37 8.56 9.33
C GLU A 255 10.65 7.32 8.49
N LYS A 256 9.91 6.22 8.73
CA LYS A 256 10.11 4.92 8.08
C LYS A 256 9.57 4.87 6.66
N MET A 257 8.41 5.48 6.39
CA MET A 257 7.67 5.31 5.14
C MET A 257 7.67 6.55 4.24
N LYS A 258 8.06 7.73 4.75
CA LYS A 258 8.02 9.02 4.05
C LYS A 258 6.63 9.41 3.50
N ASP A 259 5.57 8.84 4.06
CA ASP A 259 4.20 9.18 3.72
C ASP A 259 3.73 10.42 4.51
N ALA A 260 3.41 11.49 3.80
CA ALA A 260 2.93 12.74 4.37
C ALA A 260 1.58 12.63 5.09
N LYS A 261 0.82 11.54 4.90
CA LYS A 261 -0.40 11.24 5.68
C LYS A 261 -0.14 11.29 7.19
N TYR A 262 0.99 10.77 7.65
CA TYR A 262 1.33 10.77 9.07
C TYR A 262 1.53 12.18 9.63
N LEU A 263 2.10 13.10 8.85
CA LEU A 263 2.25 14.51 9.22
C LEU A 263 0.89 15.22 9.30
N LYS A 264 -0.02 14.91 8.37
CA LYS A 264 -1.39 15.42 8.36
C LYS A 264 -2.15 14.99 9.62
N ASN A 265 -2.00 13.74 10.06
CA ASN A 265 -2.58 13.26 11.31
C ASN A 265 -2.05 14.02 12.53
N ILE A 266 -0.73 14.25 12.61
CA ILE A 266 -0.12 15.02 13.70
C ILE A 266 -0.66 16.46 13.72
N SER A 267 -0.75 17.10 12.55
CA SER A 267 -1.35 18.42 12.42
C SER A 267 -2.77 18.44 12.99
N GLN A 268 -3.60 17.44 12.65
CA GLN A 268 -4.98 17.38 13.13
C GLN A 268 -5.04 17.30 14.66
N LEU A 269 -4.17 16.51 15.29
CA LEU A 269 -4.10 16.40 16.75
C LEU A 269 -3.74 17.75 17.41
N TYR A 270 -2.74 18.45 16.88
CA TYR A 270 -2.40 19.78 17.40
C TYR A 270 -3.50 20.82 17.16
N TYR A 271 -4.21 20.71 16.04
CA TYR A 271 -5.37 21.56 15.76
C TYR A 271 -6.50 21.35 16.78
N ASP A 272 -6.80 20.10 17.12
CA ASP A 272 -7.82 19.73 18.11
C ASP A 272 -7.44 20.20 19.52
N GLU A 273 -6.15 20.22 19.84
CA GLU A 273 -5.58 20.82 21.05
C GLU A 273 -5.55 22.36 21.04
N LYS A 274 -5.98 22.99 19.93
CA LYS A 274 -5.88 24.43 19.67
C LYS A 274 -4.45 24.96 19.65
N ASN A 275 -3.46 24.08 19.48
CA ASN A 275 -2.07 24.43 19.23
C ASN A 275 -1.86 24.68 17.73
N TYR A 276 -2.40 25.80 17.28
CA TYR A 276 -2.47 26.21 15.88
C TYR A 276 -1.11 26.39 15.22
N GLU A 277 -0.12 26.91 15.95
CA GLU A 277 1.25 27.06 15.46
C GLU A 277 1.89 25.72 15.10
N GLN A 278 1.74 24.73 15.99
CA GLN A 278 2.30 23.42 15.73
C GLN A 278 1.53 22.66 14.63
N ALA A 279 0.20 22.82 14.58
CA ALA A 279 -0.61 22.27 13.50
C ALA A 279 -0.13 22.81 12.13
N LYS A 280 0.02 24.13 12.02
CA LYS A 280 0.55 24.81 10.83
C LYS A 280 1.93 24.28 10.44
N LYS A 281 2.84 24.12 11.40
CA LYS A 281 4.19 23.58 11.17
C LYS A 281 4.13 22.22 10.47
N TYR A 282 3.34 21.27 10.97
CA TYR A 282 3.26 19.94 10.36
C TYR A 282 2.57 19.94 8.99
N LEU A 283 1.58 20.82 8.75
CA LEU A 283 1.01 21.00 7.41
C LEU A 283 2.05 21.50 6.39
N LEU A 284 2.90 22.44 6.79
CA LEU A 284 3.96 22.93 5.91
C LEU A 284 4.94 21.82 5.53
N ILE A 285 5.36 21.01 6.51
CA ILE A 285 6.24 19.85 6.25
C ILE A 285 5.53 18.83 5.35
N ALA A 286 4.22 18.59 5.54
CA ALA A 286 3.45 17.68 4.69
C ALA A 286 3.39 18.18 3.23
N ILE A 287 3.23 19.49 3.03
CA ILE A 287 3.24 20.13 1.71
C ILE A 287 4.60 19.99 1.03
N GLU A 288 5.70 20.17 1.78
CA GLU A 288 7.06 19.96 1.28
C GLU A 288 7.29 18.50 0.83
N ASN A 289 6.55 17.55 1.41
CA ASN A 289 6.55 16.14 1.05
C ASN A 289 5.43 15.76 0.06
N GLY A 290 4.84 16.74 -0.63
CA GLY A 290 3.93 16.51 -1.76
C GLY A 290 2.45 16.31 -1.41
N ASP A 291 2.03 16.46 -0.15
CA ASP A 291 0.61 16.33 0.22
C ASP A 291 -0.20 17.56 -0.21
N THR A 292 -0.93 17.39 -1.31
CA THR A 292 -1.76 18.45 -1.89
C THR A 292 -3.01 18.78 -1.04
N ASP A 293 -3.50 17.83 -0.26
CA ASP A 293 -4.63 18.06 0.66
C ASP A 293 -4.26 19.07 1.76
N SER A 294 -3.03 18.98 2.28
CA SER A 294 -2.49 19.89 3.29
C SER A 294 -2.45 21.34 2.80
N MET A 295 -2.29 21.58 1.50
CA MET A 295 -2.39 22.93 0.92
C MET A 295 -3.79 23.53 1.12
N ILE A 296 -4.86 22.73 1.05
CA ILE A 296 -6.22 23.21 1.34
C ILE A 296 -6.45 23.39 2.84
N ILE A 297 -5.91 22.49 3.66
CA ILE A 297 -6.04 22.60 5.11
C ILE A 297 -5.34 23.86 5.62
N ILE A 298 -4.12 24.14 5.15
CA ILE A 298 -3.40 25.36 5.53
C ILE A 298 -4.05 26.62 4.97
N ALA A 299 -4.67 26.56 3.78
CA ALA A 299 -5.44 27.68 3.27
C ALA A 299 -6.63 28.03 4.18
N LYS A 300 -7.36 27.03 4.66
CA LYS A 300 -8.43 27.21 5.65
C LYS A 300 -7.88 27.78 6.96
N TYR A 301 -6.71 27.33 7.39
CA TYR A 301 -6.03 27.86 8.57
C TYR A 301 -5.78 29.37 8.42
N TYR A 302 -5.15 29.81 7.32
CA TYR A 302 -4.89 31.23 7.07
C TYR A 302 -6.18 32.05 7.02
N GLU A 303 -7.23 31.53 6.37
CA GLU A 303 -8.49 32.24 6.23
C GLU A 303 -9.25 32.37 7.56
N TYR A 304 -9.37 31.28 8.32
CA TYR A 304 -10.25 31.24 9.48
C TYR A 304 -9.55 31.59 10.79
N ILE A 305 -8.26 31.25 10.94
CA ILE A 305 -7.48 31.48 12.16
C ILE A 305 -6.70 32.79 12.04
N GLU A 306 -5.80 32.91 11.07
CA GLU A 306 -4.94 34.10 10.92
C GLU A 306 -5.65 35.29 10.24
N LYS A 307 -6.84 35.08 9.67
CA LYS A 307 -7.59 36.10 8.90
C LYS A 307 -6.78 36.69 7.73
N ASN A 308 -5.94 35.87 7.11
CA ASN A 308 -5.10 36.24 5.98
C ASN A 308 -5.60 35.58 4.68
N THR A 309 -6.55 36.24 4.02
CA THR A 309 -7.16 35.74 2.78
C THR A 309 -6.18 35.64 1.62
N ASN A 310 -5.19 36.52 1.54
CA ASN A 310 -4.21 36.50 0.45
C ASN A 310 -3.32 35.24 0.51
N GLU A 311 -2.82 34.89 1.70
CA GLU A 311 -2.08 33.62 1.87
C GLU A 311 -3.01 32.42 1.68
N ALA A 312 -4.26 32.47 2.15
CA ALA A 312 -5.21 31.38 1.91
C ALA A 312 -5.41 31.10 0.41
N ILE A 313 -5.60 32.15 -0.40
CA ILE A 313 -5.75 32.03 -1.86
C ILE A 313 -4.48 31.48 -2.49
N LYS A 314 -3.29 31.96 -2.09
CA LYS A 314 -2.01 31.47 -2.59
C LYS A 314 -1.88 29.95 -2.43
N TYR A 315 -2.18 29.39 -1.25
CA TYR A 315 -2.13 27.95 -1.05
C TYR A 315 -3.23 27.19 -1.83
N CYS A 316 -4.41 27.78 -2.02
CA CYS A 316 -5.42 27.20 -2.90
C CYS A 316 -4.97 27.17 -4.37
N VAL A 317 -4.32 28.23 -4.86
CA VAL A 317 -3.75 28.27 -6.21
C VAL A 317 -2.63 27.23 -6.35
N MET A 318 -1.75 27.09 -5.34
CA MET A 318 -0.75 26.03 -5.31
C MET A 318 -1.38 24.64 -5.38
N ALA A 319 -2.46 24.38 -4.63
CA ALA A 319 -3.18 23.12 -4.67
C ALA A 319 -3.80 22.86 -6.06
N TYR A 320 -4.34 23.89 -6.70
CA TYR A 320 -4.91 23.81 -8.04
C TYR A 320 -3.86 23.44 -9.08
N ASN A 321 -2.69 24.07 -9.04
CA ASN A 321 -1.55 23.76 -9.91
C ASN A 321 -1.04 22.33 -9.70
N ASN A 322 -1.20 21.78 -8.49
CA ASN A 322 -0.93 20.38 -8.17
C ASN A 322 -2.15 19.45 -8.41
N LYS A 323 -3.11 19.87 -9.25
CA LYS A 323 -4.27 19.08 -9.71
C LYS A 323 -5.24 18.67 -8.60
N HIS A 324 -5.27 19.38 -7.48
CA HIS A 324 -6.23 19.11 -6.41
C HIS A 324 -7.65 19.53 -6.85
N LYS A 325 -8.56 18.55 -6.95
CA LYS A 325 -9.90 18.70 -7.57
C LYS A 325 -10.77 19.82 -6.99
N ARG A 326 -10.67 20.08 -5.68
CA ARG A 326 -11.49 21.11 -5.01
C ARG A 326 -10.80 22.46 -4.86
N ALA A 327 -9.56 22.61 -5.32
CA ALA A 327 -8.77 23.80 -5.06
C ALA A 327 -9.41 25.08 -5.61
N LEU A 328 -9.87 25.05 -6.86
CA LEU A 328 -10.51 26.20 -7.49
C LEU A 328 -11.83 26.60 -6.81
N TYR A 329 -12.50 25.67 -6.12
CA TYR A 329 -13.68 26.00 -5.32
C TYR A 329 -13.27 26.85 -4.10
N PHE A 330 -12.19 26.49 -3.43
CA PHE A 330 -11.69 27.26 -2.29
C PHE A 330 -11.14 28.64 -2.70
N VAL A 331 -10.44 28.75 -3.85
CA VAL A 331 -10.05 30.05 -4.40
C VAL A 331 -11.29 30.95 -4.56
N GLN A 332 -12.35 30.44 -5.19
CA GLN A 332 -13.60 31.18 -5.39
C GLN A 332 -14.27 31.59 -4.07
N CYS A 333 -14.32 30.69 -3.09
CA CYS A 333 -14.94 30.95 -1.78
C CYS A 333 -14.19 32.00 -0.97
N PHE A 334 -12.85 32.03 -1.06
CA PHE A 334 -12.02 32.98 -0.32
C PHE A 334 -11.92 34.34 -0.99
N SER A 335 -12.25 34.48 -2.28
CA SER A 335 -12.30 35.78 -2.94
C SER A 335 -13.45 36.67 -2.43
N LYS A 336 -13.07 37.75 -1.72
CA LYS A 336 -14.00 38.66 -1.01
C LYS A 336 -13.95 40.11 -1.48
N ASN A 337 -12.91 40.52 -2.18
CA ASN A 337 -12.68 41.90 -2.65
C ASN A 337 -12.07 41.90 -4.07
N MET A 338 -11.94 43.07 -4.69
CA MET A 338 -11.45 43.18 -6.08
C MET A 338 -10.08 42.51 -6.29
N GLU A 339 -9.12 42.75 -5.40
CA GLU A 339 -7.77 42.16 -5.48
C GLU A 339 -7.82 40.62 -5.48
N THR A 340 -8.58 40.04 -4.56
CA THR A 340 -8.74 38.57 -4.47
C THR A 340 -9.59 37.98 -5.59
N TYR A 341 -10.46 38.78 -6.23
CA TYR A 341 -11.19 38.38 -7.44
C TYR A 341 -10.27 38.34 -8.67
N ASP A 342 -9.32 39.27 -8.78
CA ASP A 342 -8.36 39.26 -9.87
C ASP A 342 -7.47 38.02 -9.82
N GLU A 343 -7.05 37.59 -8.63
CA GLU A 343 -6.27 36.36 -8.48
C GLU A 343 -7.08 35.10 -8.82
N PHE A 344 -8.36 35.06 -8.42
CA PHE A 344 -9.27 34.00 -8.84
C PHE A 344 -9.43 33.95 -10.38
N LYS A 345 -9.61 35.10 -11.03
CA LYS A 345 -9.71 35.19 -12.48
C LYS A 345 -8.43 34.69 -13.16
N LYS A 346 -7.25 35.09 -12.69
CA LYS A 346 -5.96 34.58 -13.20
C LYS A 346 -5.87 33.06 -13.09
N CYS A 347 -6.24 32.50 -11.92
CA CYS A 347 -6.25 31.07 -11.69
C CYS A 347 -7.19 30.34 -12.67
N CYS A 348 -8.40 30.86 -12.87
CA CYS A 348 -9.34 30.34 -13.87
C CYS A 348 -8.77 30.41 -15.29
N LEU A 349 -8.22 31.54 -15.70
CA LEU A 349 -7.66 31.71 -17.06
C LEU A 349 -6.51 30.75 -17.33
N SER A 350 -5.64 30.50 -16.35
CA SER A 350 -4.59 29.47 -16.44
C SER A 350 -5.20 28.07 -16.61
N GLY A 351 -6.23 27.75 -15.84
CA GLY A 351 -7.00 26.50 -15.98
C GLY A 351 -7.58 26.31 -17.38
N ILE A 352 -8.19 27.36 -17.92
CA ILE A 352 -8.80 27.37 -19.26
C ILE A 352 -7.76 27.13 -20.35
N ALA A 353 -6.57 27.73 -20.23
CA ALA A 353 -5.46 27.49 -21.15
C ALA A 353 -5.03 26.01 -21.16
N ASN A 354 -5.12 25.33 -20.02
CA ASN A 354 -4.88 23.88 -19.88
C ASN A 354 -6.12 23.02 -20.19
N GLY A 355 -7.23 23.66 -20.56
CA GLY A 355 -8.45 22.99 -20.96
C GLY A 355 -9.40 22.56 -19.84
N ASP A 356 -9.22 23.08 -18.63
CA ASP A 356 -10.10 22.81 -17.49
C ASP A 356 -11.49 23.45 -17.71
N ILE A 357 -12.49 22.58 -17.85
CA ILE A 357 -13.89 22.96 -18.05
C ILE A 357 -14.48 23.56 -16.76
N ASP A 358 -14.07 23.07 -15.58
CA ASP A 358 -14.57 23.63 -14.31
C ASP A 358 -14.10 25.07 -14.12
N ALA A 359 -12.91 25.40 -14.64
CA ALA A 359 -12.42 26.77 -14.65
C ALA A 359 -13.26 27.70 -15.53
N MET A 360 -13.70 27.23 -16.71
CA MET A 360 -14.63 27.97 -17.58
C MET A 360 -15.95 28.24 -16.87
N LEU A 361 -16.53 27.21 -16.25
CA LEU A 361 -17.81 27.32 -15.54
C LEU A 361 -17.73 28.27 -14.35
N LYS A 362 -16.67 28.21 -13.54
CA LYS A 362 -16.51 29.08 -12.37
C LYS A 362 -16.25 30.53 -12.76
N LEU A 363 -15.52 30.77 -13.84
CA LEU A 363 -15.30 32.11 -14.36
C LEU A 363 -16.58 32.72 -14.93
N ALA A 364 -17.39 31.93 -15.66
CA ALA A 364 -18.70 32.37 -16.15
C ALA A 364 -19.63 32.79 -14.99
N LEU A 365 -19.72 31.98 -13.92
CA LEU A 365 -20.50 32.30 -12.72
C LEU A 365 -20.01 33.57 -12.01
N HIS A 366 -18.69 33.82 -12.02
CA HIS A 366 -18.13 35.02 -11.44
C HIS A 366 -18.58 36.27 -12.20
N TYR A 367 -18.47 36.26 -13.53
CA TYR A 367 -18.97 37.36 -14.37
C TYR A 367 -20.48 37.56 -14.23
N GLU A 368 -21.26 36.49 -14.08
CA GLU A 368 -22.70 36.55 -13.89
C GLU A 368 -23.09 37.26 -12.58
N HIS A 369 -22.54 36.80 -11.45
CA HIS A 369 -23.02 37.21 -10.13
C HIS A 369 -22.25 38.36 -9.49
N LYS A 370 -20.96 38.54 -9.82
CA LYS A 370 -20.10 39.55 -9.19
C LYS A 370 -19.95 40.79 -10.05
N GLU A 371 -19.58 40.62 -11.32
CA GLU A 371 -19.33 41.75 -12.23
C GLU A 371 -20.57 42.15 -13.04
N LYS A 372 -21.59 41.30 -13.11
CA LYS A 372 -22.77 41.45 -13.99
C LYS A 372 -22.39 41.66 -15.46
N ASN A 373 -21.29 41.06 -15.89
CA ASN A 373 -20.80 41.10 -17.26
C ASN A 373 -21.33 39.90 -18.03
N TYR A 374 -22.52 40.05 -18.61
CA TYR A 374 -23.21 38.94 -19.27
C TYR A 374 -22.58 38.52 -20.59
N GLU A 375 -21.79 39.39 -21.24
CA GLU A 375 -21.08 39.05 -22.47
C GLU A 375 -19.95 38.05 -22.20
N GLU A 376 -19.08 38.34 -21.23
CA GLU A 376 -18.03 37.40 -20.84
C GLU A 376 -18.60 36.12 -20.22
N MET A 377 -19.68 36.21 -19.43
CA MET A 377 -20.40 35.03 -18.93
C MET A 377 -20.82 34.09 -20.07
N LYS A 378 -21.46 34.62 -21.12
CA LYS A 378 -21.91 33.82 -22.27
C LYS A 378 -20.72 33.18 -22.98
N ARG A 379 -19.66 33.96 -23.20
CA ARG A 379 -18.43 33.49 -23.86
C ARG A 379 -17.87 32.24 -23.17
N TYR A 380 -17.70 32.27 -21.85
CA TYR A 380 -17.13 31.13 -21.13
C TYR A 380 -18.08 29.94 -21.02
N TYR A 381 -19.40 30.14 -20.93
CA TYR A 381 -20.34 29.01 -21.04
C TYR A 381 -20.31 28.37 -22.42
N LEU A 382 -20.25 29.16 -23.50
CA LEU A 382 -20.16 28.62 -24.86
C LEU A 382 -18.86 27.83 -25.06
N MET A 383 -17.72 28.30 -24.54
CA MET A 383 -16.46 27.56 -24.56
C MET A 383 -16.58 26.20 -23.83
N ALA A 384 -17.32 26.14 -22.73
CA ALA A 384 -17.56 24.88 -22.02
C ALA A 384 -18.48 23.93 -22.80
N ILE A 385 -19.48 24.46 -23.52
CA ILE A 385 -20.40 23.69 -24.37
C ILE A 385 -19.65 23.07 -25.55
N GLU A 386 -18.76 23.83 -26.19
CA GLU A 386 -17.90 23.34 -27.29
C GLU A 386 -17.02 22.15 -26.84
N ARG A 387 -16.71 22.08 -25.54
CA ARG A 387 -15.98 20.96 -24.91
C ARG A 387 -16.88 19.86 -24.35
N GLY A 388 -18.17 19.87 -24.70
CA GLY A 388 -19.14 18.82 -24.35
C GLY A 388 -19.75 18.95 -22.95
N ASN A 389 -19.61 20.09 -22.27
CA ASN A 389 -20.21 20.28 -20.94
C ASN A 389 -21.71 20.60 -21.03
N ILE A 390 -22.55 19.62 -20.72
CA ILE A 390 -24.02 19.76 -20.76
C ILE A 390 -24.52 20.71 -19.64
N ASN A 391 -23.85 20.76 -18.49
CA ASN A 391 -24.25 21.64 -17.39
C ASN A 391 -24.16 23.13 -17.79
N ALA A 392 -23.22 23.50 -18.66
CA ALA A 392 -23.12 24.85 -19.21
C ALA A 392 -24.38 25.22 -20.03
N ILE A 393 -24.95 24.28 -20.79
CA ILE A 393 -26.19 24.49 -21.56
C ILE A 393 -27.33 24.83 -20.61
N PHE A 394 -27.52 24.06 -19.55
CA PHE A 394 -28.57 24.29 -18.56
C PHE A 394 -28.42 25.65 -17.86
N LYS A 395 -27.20 26.01 -17.46
CA LYS A 395 -26.93 27.30 -16.80
C LYS A 395 -27.21 28.49 -17.73
N LEU A 396 -26.74 28.41 -18.98
CA LEU A 396 -26.98 29.45 -19.98
C LEU A 396 -28.48 29.56 -20.32
N ALA A 397 -29.18 28.43 -20.46
CA ALA A 397 -30.63 28.41 -20.71
C ALA A 397 -31.43 28.99 -19.53
N PHE A 398 -31.06 28.66 -18.29
CA PHE A 398 -31.68 29.22 -17.08
C PHE A 398 -31.55 30.75 -17.03
N HIS A 399 -30.37 31.29 -17.34
CA HIS A 399 -30.14 32.73 -17.45
C HIS A 399 -31.12 33.40 -18.42
N TYR A 400 -31.27 32.86 -19.64
CA TYR A 400 -32.22 33.38 -20.62
C TYR A 400 -33.70 33.16 -20.25
N GLY A 401 -34.02 32.06 -19.57
CA GLY A 401 -35.37 31.76 -19.08
C GLY A 401 -35.84 32.73 -18.00
N THR A 402 -34.96 33.09 -17.05
CA THR A 402 -35.25 34.07 -16.00
C THR A 402 -35.44 35.49 -16.56
N LEU A 403 -34.65 35.90 -17.57
CA LEU A 403 -34.83 37.16 -18.29
C LEU A 403 -36.20 37.27 -18.97
N LYS A 404 -36.72 36.19 -19.56
CA LYS A 404 -38.06 36.17 -20.17
C LYS A 404 -39.20 36.31 -19.15
N ILE A 405 -39.04 35.73 -17.95
CA ILE A 405 -40.05 35.82 -16.88
C ILE A 405 -40.08 37.24 -16.30
N TRP A 406 -38.92 37.87 -16.04
CA TRP A 406 -38.87 39.25 -15.54
C TRP A 406 -39.38 40.29 -16.54
N ASN A 407 -39.14 40.09 -17.84
CA ASN A 407 -39.72 40.94 -18.88
C ASN A 407 -41.25 40.81 -19.02
N PHE A 408 -41.87 39.75 -18.47
CA PHE A 408 -43.32 39.58 -18.46
C PHE A 408 -44.01 40.14 -17.20
N VAL A 409 -43.26 40.43 -16.13
CA VAL A 409 -43.80 40.93 -14.85
C VAL A 409 -43.76 42.47 -14.76
N TYR A 410 -42.99 43.12 -15.64
CA TYR A 410 -42.85 44.59 -15.70
C TYR A 410 -43.49 45.26 -16.93
N PHE A 411 -44.28 44.51 -17.70
CA PHE A 411 -45.24 45.01 -18.70
C PHE A 411 -46.65 44.67 -18.24
#